data_AF-A0A9C8ZL25-F1
#
_entry.id   AF-A0A9C8ZL25-F1
#
_cell.length_a   1.000
_cell.length_b   1.000
_cell.length_c   1.000
_cell.angle_alpha   90.00
_cell.angle_beta   90.00
_cell.angle_gamma   90.00
#
_symmetry.space_group_name_H-M   'P 1'
#
loop_
_entity.id
_entity.type
_entity.pdbx_description
1 polymer ?
#
loop_
_entity_poly.entity_id
_entity_poly.type
_entity_poly.pdbx_seq_one_letter_code
_entity_poly.pdbx_strand_id
1 'polypeptide(L)'
;MHRDSDRKKTLVIGPREFTIFVLVLAALGMAVVVAAFAVTSRRAGGEPASEITPATVAGAGEPEVQAEGLPGVAPEPTSVLAPTIEPTPEQISHVVQSGETLEGIAALYGVSLQTILDANGLTADSVIWVGQTLIVPLLPEQQGAWHVVQPGETLIQIAQQYGVTPEAIQSANNLPDPNAIYSGQRLRIPGVAGGEAPASAPAAGEESAPVPTLDPLEGLEDGPLMSDWPRSILEGDLDTNYPLIYQHPRFTLHYQPGTYPDQHLSETVDLIASSLARVEATLGVQLNGKFDIYVAGTLFEAPNAHLRGLSRSPDRKLFLLHDGSGDEIENAYLVTHELTHLVSWNTWGAPSSTMLSEGLATYVGAPVLDEGGYLPVDQVCLGAYAAGRMRSMAAIERDWQSFEGHIRDRFNYFGSACFVRYLVETYGLGPLSQLYNTSEYLTLYGTSLDTLDADWQASLAARQSELTIDPQEMVTYTDEVAAVYDYVFDNYNGTGTMHRAYALVDQARLALWRGDYPSVRRLLDELYALTGFTPG
;
A
#
# COMPACT_ATOMS: atom_id res chain seq x y z
N MET A 1 9.31 15.23 -12.16
CA MET A 1 9.67 16.66 -12.38
C MET A 1 11.08 16.75 -12.98
N HIS A 2 11.40 17.77 -13.77
CA HIS A 2 12.74 17.96 -14.36
C HIS A 2 13.48 19.12 -13.66
N ARG A 3 14.63 18.85 -13.03
CA ARG A 3 15.75 19.77 -12.69
C ARG A 3 16.82 18.97 -11.92
N ASP A 4 18.07 18.86 -12.38
CA ASP A 4 19.10 19.91 -12.56
C ASP A 4 19.61 20.41 -11.20
N SER A 5 20.79 19.93 -10.81
CA SER A 5 21.27 19.87 -9.43
C SER A 5 22.65 20.49 -9.25
N ASP A 6 22.73 21.82 -9.08
CA ASP A 6 23.98 22.43 -8.57
C ASP A 6 23.80 23.70 -7.72
N ARG A 7 24.09 23.56 -6.41
CA ARG A 7 24.82 24.54 -5.57
C ARG A 7 24.99 24.05 -4.13
N LYS A 8 26.18 23.53 -3.79
CA LYS A 8 26.61 23.41 -2.39
C LYS A 8 26.94 24.80 -1.82
N LYS A 9 26.43 25.13 -0.62
CA LYS A 9 26.92 26.24 0.21
C LYS A 9 26.98 25.81 1.67
N THR A 10 28.19 25.80 2.23
CA THR A 10 28.43 25.47 3.64
C THR A 10 27.97 26.62 4.55
N LEU A 11 27.21 26.31 5.60
CA LEU A 11 26.78 27.29 6.58
C LEU A 11 27.90 27.54 7.61
N VAL A 12 28.22 28.81 7.88
CA VAL A 12 29.13 29.22 8.96
C VAL A 12 28.29 29.90 10.04
N ILE A 13 28.26 29.31 11.24
CA ILE A 13 27.45 29.78 12.37
C ILE A 13 28.26 30.79 13.19
N GLY A 14 27.63 31.90 13.57
CA GLY A 14 28.27 32.99 14.32
C GLY A 14 28.36 32.75 15.83
N PRO A 15 29.10 33.63 16.56
CA PRO A 15 29.29 33.49 18.01
C PRO A 15 28.04 33.81 18.83
N ARG A 16 27.04 34.52 18.27
CA ARG A 16 25.77 34.81 18.98
C ARG A 16 24.86 33.59 18.98
N GLU A 17 24.76 32.95 17.82
CA GLU A 17 24.03 31.73 17.54
C GLU A 17 24.58 30.57 18.40
N PHE A 18 25.91 30.44 18.47
CA PHE A 18 26.58 29.48 19.37
C PHE A 18 26.26 29.74 20.85
N THR A 19 26.19 31.01 21.28
CA THR A 19 25.84 31.36 22.67
C THR A 19 24.40 30.98 23.02
N ILE A 20 23.47 31.17 22.08
CA ILE A 20 22.05 30.75 22.25
C ILE A 20 21.96 29.22 22.34
N PHE A 21 22.67 28.50 21.48
CA PHE A 21 22.69 27.03 21.46
C PHE A 21 23.14 26.42 22.81
N VAL A 22 24.19 26.98 23.43
CA VAL A 22 24.69 26.54 24.74
C VAL A 22 23.66 26.79 25.86
N LEU A 23 22.91 27.90 25.82
CA LEU A 23 21.89 28.21 26.82
C LEU A 23 20.66 27.28 26.74
N VAL A 24 20.25 26.88 25.52
CA VAL A 24 19.15 25.92 25.31
C VAL A 24 19.49 24.54 25.89
N LEU A 25 20.73 24.06 25.67
CA LEU A 25 21.20 22.78 26.23
C LEU A 25 21.23 22.78 27.77
N ALA A 26 21.61 23.91 28.39
CA ALA A 26 21.60 24.06 29.85
C ALA A 26 20.19 23.98 30.45
N ALA A 27 19.17 24.52 29.77
CA ALA A 27 17.78 24.44 30.22
C ALA A 27 17.22 23.00 30.14
N LEU A 28 17.49 22.29 29.03
CA LEU A 28 17.06 20.90 28.82
C LEU A 28 17.62 19.95 29.90
N GLY A 29 18.89 20.12 30.29
CA GLY A 29 19.51 19.30 31.33
C GLY A 29 18.85 19.44 32.71
N MET A 30 18.17 20.56 33.00
CA MET A 30 17.54 20.80 34.30
C MET A 30 16.18 20.12 34.45
N ALA A 31 15.45 19.93 33.34
CA ALA A 31 14.12 19.30 33.34
C ALA A 31 14.17 17.80 33.71
N VAL A 32 15.18 17.08 33.21
CA VAL A 32 15.33 15.62 33.39
C VAL A 32 15.49 15.24 34.87
N VAL A 33 16.17 16.08 35.66
CA VAL A 33 16.41 15.82 37.09
C VAL A 33 15.14 15.89 37.94
N VAL A 34 14.17 16.72 37.55
CA VAL A 34 12.90 16.89 38.29
C VAL A 34 11.97 15.69 38.11
N ALA A 35 11.91 15.12 36.90
CA ALA A 35 11.06 13.97 36.59
C ALA A 35 11.44 12.71 37.40
N ALA A 36 12.73 12.48 37.64
CA ALA A 36 13.24 11.29 38.30
C ALA A 36 12.79 11.13 39.77
N PHE A 37 12.42 12.22 40.45
CA PHE A 37 12.06 12.19 41.88
C PHE A 37 10.58 11.89 42.18
N ALA A 38 9.70 11.88 41.17
CA ALA A 38 8.25 11.75 41.38
C ALA A 38 7.73 10.31 41.45
N VAL A 39 8.52 9.32 41.02
CA VAL A 39 8.04 7.95 40.74
C VAL A 39 8.17 6.99 41.94
N THR A 40 9.00 7.29 42.94
CA THR A 40 9.45 6.32 43.95
C THR A 40 8.58 6.20 45.22
N SER A 41 7.48 6.97 45.35
CA SER A 41 6.81 7.18 46.64
C SER A 41 5.38 6.63 46.79
N ARG A 42 4.98 5.60 46.02
CA ARG A 42 3.66 4.91 46.21
C ARG A 42 3.71 3.38 46.06
N ARG A 43 4.11 2.67 47.13
CA ARG A 43 3.73 1.26 47.39
C ARG A 43 4.00 0.86 48.85
N ALA A 44 2.95 0.77 49.67
CA ALA A 44 2.97 0.13 51.00
C ALA A 44 1.54 -0.13 51.51
N GLY A 45 1.27 -1.35 52.02
CA GLY A 45 0.02 -1.76 52.68
C GLY A 45 -1.08 -2.28 51.73
N GLY A 46 -1.81 -3.37 52.02
CA GLY A 46 -1.55 -4.40 53.06
C GLY A 46 -2.79 -5.05 53.69
N GLU A 47 -3.36 -6.07 53.02
CA GLU A 47 -4.25 -7.13 53.58
C GLU A 47 -5.59 -6.72 54.26
N PRO A 48 -6.49 -7.68 54.61
CA PRO A 48 -6.57 -9.11 54.26
C PRO A 48 -7.89 -9.49 53.52
N ALA A 49 -8.10 -10.80 53.30
CA ALA A 49 -9.24 -11.38 52.57
C ALA A 49 -10.50 -11.65 53.44
N SER A 50 -11.59 -12.10 52.81
CA SER A 50 -12.76 -12.70 53.45
C SER A 50 -13.35 -13.85 52.61
N GLU A 51 -14.07 -14.75 53.27
CA GLU A 51 -14.54 -16.03 52.74
C GLU A 51 -15.70 -15.90 51.74
N ILE A 52 -15.85 -16.91 50.87
CA ILE A 52 -17.06 -17.14 50.07
C ILE A 52 -17.64 -18.51 50.46
N THR A 53 -18.88 -18.51 50.97
CA THR A 53 -19.67 -19.73 51.20
C THR A 53 -20.73 -19.89 50.10
N PRO A 54 -20.96 -21.11 49.58
CA PRO A 54 -21.95 -21.34 48.53
C PRO A 54 -23.36 -21.56 49.12
N ALA A 55 -24.40 -21.12 48.39
CA ALA A 55 -25.79 -21.42 48.71
C ALA A 55 -26.56 -21.84 47.44
N THR A 56 -27.03 -23.09 47.42
CA THR A 56 -27.83 -23.68 46.33
C THR A 56 -29.29 -23.80 46.76
N VAL A 57 -30.23 -23.32 45.95
CA VAL A 57 -31.61 -23.86 45.81
C VAL A 57 -32.08 -23.62 44.37
N ALA A 58 -32.86 -24.56 43.82
CA ALA A 58 -33.52 -24.46 42.52
C ALA A 58 -35.06 -24.43 42.68
N GLY A 59 -35.79 -24.00 41.65
CA GLY A 59 -37.25 -24.11 41.59
C GLY A 59 -37.86 -23.44 40.36
N ALA A 60 -38.67 -24.19 39.60
CA ALA A 60 -39.38 -23.70 38.41
C ALA A 60 -40.85 -23.37 38.71
N GLY A 61 -41.53 -22.64 37.82
CA GLY A 61 -42.96 -22.37 37.92
C GLY A 61 -43.51 -21.43 36.84
N GLU A 62 -43.98 -22.00 35.73
CA GLU A 62 -44.96 -21.34 34.84
C GLU A 62 -46.35 -21.33 35.49
N PRO A 63 -47.25 -20.45 35.03
CA PRO A 63 -48.52 -20.97 34.53
C PRO A 63 -49.01 -20.34 33.21
N GLU A 64 -50.02 -20.99 32.62
CA GLU A 64 -50.49 -20.81 31.25
C GLU A 64 -51.63 -19.75 31.08
N VAL A 65 -51.81 -19.35 29.82
CA VAL A 65 -52.72 -18.36 29.22
C VAL A 65 -54.19 -18.40 29.71
N GLN A 66 -54.78 -17.21 29.88
CA GLN A 66 -56.18 -16.92 29.49
C GLN A 66 -56.27 -15.54 28.82
N ALA A 67 -57.23 -15.36 27.91
CA ALA A 67 -57.39 -14.12 27.14
C ALA A 67 -58.86 -13.83 26.80
N GLU A 68 -59.32 -12.59 27.01
CA GLU A 68 -60.48 -11.98 26.35
C GLU A 68 -60.51 -10.45 26.63
N GLY A 69 -61.02 -9.64 25.69
CA GLY A 69 -61.40 -8.23 25.94
C GLY A 69 -60.56 -7.12 25.30
N LEU A 70 -61.16 -6.44 24.32
CA LEU A 70 -60.82 -5.09 23.81
C LEU A 70 -62.11 -4.26 23.76
N PRO A 71 -62.09 -2.91 23.59
CA PRO A 71 -60.94 -2.00 23.50
C PRO A 71 -60.95 -0.85 24.53
N GLY A 72 -59.83 -0.13 24.66
CA GLY A 72 -59.73 1.15 25.39
C GLY A 72 -58.70 2.07 24.73
N VAL A 73 -59.02 3.36 24.60
CA VAL A 73 -58.17 4.34 23.88
C VAL A 73 -56.98 4.76 24.75
N ALA A 74 -55.76 4.64 24.21
CA ALA A 74 -54.55 5.19 24.82
C ALA A 74 -54.25 6.61 24.29
N PRO A 75 -53.71 7.52 25.13
CA PRO A 75 -53.27 8.84 24.69
C PRO A 75 -51.91 8.78 23.97
N GLU A 76 -51.67 9.74 23.07
CA GLU A 76 -50.38 9.87 22.38
C GLU A 76 -49.24 10.29 23.34
N PRO A 77 -48.03 9.72 23.23
CA PRO A 77 -46.88 10.16 24.01
C PRO A 77 -46.37 11.51 23.49
N THR A 78 -46.37 12.53 24.36
CA THR A 78 -45.77 13.83 24.03
C THR A 78 -44.25 13.68 23.89
N SER A 79 -43.73 13.97 22.69
CA SER A 79 -42.29 13.95 22.44
C SER A 79 -41.58 15.04 23.26
N VAL A 80 -40.68 14.62 24.15
CA VAL A 80 -39.74 15.52 24.82
C VAL A 80 -38.49 15.58 23.96
N LEU A 81 -38.17 16.78 23.45
CA LEU A 81 -36.98 16.98 22.63
C LEU A 81 -35.72 16.65 23.44
N ALA A 82 -34.97 15.66 22.98
CA ALA A 82 -33.59 15.44 23.40
C ALA A 82 -32.74 16.66 23.01
N PRO A 83 -31.66 16.98 23.76
CA PRO A 83 -30.77 18.08 23.39
C PRO A 83 -30.16 17.81 22.02
N THR A 84 -30.29 18.76 21.10
CA THR A 84 -29.57 18.75 19.83
C THR A 84 -28.08 18.75 20.12
N ILE A 85 -27.40 17.66 19.81
CA ILE A 85 -25.94 17.67 19.66
C ILE A 85 -25.68 18.47 18.39
N GLU A 86 -25.23 19.72 18.53
CA GLU A 86 -24.68 20.45 17.39
C GLU A 86 -23.50 19.65 16.84
N PRO A 87 -23.43 19.39 15.53
CA PRO A 87 -22.35 18.61 14.97
C PRO A 87 -21.03 19.36 15.17
N THR A 88 -20.09 18.74 15.89
CA THR A 88 -18.73 19.27 16.08
C THR A 88 -18.16 19.64 14.70
N PRO A 89 -17.72 20.89 14.48
CA PRO A 89 -17.17 21.30 13.19
C PRO A 89 -16.00 20.39 12.78
N GLU A 90 -16.12 19.81 11.60
CA GLU A 90 -15.07 19.03 10.98
C GLU A 90 -13.87 19.94 10.69
N GLN A 91 -12.67 19.48 10.98
CA GLN A 91 -11.47 20.32 10.97
C GLN A 91 -10.39 19.71 10.07
N ILE A 92 -9.95 20.48 9.08
CA ILE A 92 -8.84 20.11 8.20
C ILE A 92 -7.52 20.64 8.80
N SER A 93 -6.45 19.87 8.62
CA SER A 93 -5.07 20.23 9.01
C SER A 93 -4.30 20.69 7.77
N HIS A 94 -4.30 21.99 7.51
CA HIS A 94 -3.57 22.60 6.38
C HIS A 94 -2.11 22.89 6.78
N VAL A 95 -1.13 22.53 5.96
CA VAL A 95 0.29 22.86 6.20
C VAL A 95 0.71 24.02 5.29
N VAL A 96 1.07 25.16 5.90
CA VAL A 96 1.41 26.41 5.21
C VAL A 96 2.59 26.25 4.26
N GLN A 97 2.40 26.66 3.02
CA GLN A 97 3.38 26.61 1.92
C GLN A 97 4.09 27.96 1.71
N SER A 98 5.10 27.94 0.84
CA SER A 98 5.93 29.11 0.55
C SER A 98 5.18 30.18 -0.24
N GLY A 99 4.83 31.29 0.43
CA GLY A 99 4.17 32.45 -0.17
C GLY A 99 2.68 32.59 0.17
N GLU A 100 2.11 31.66 0.93
CA GLU A 100 0.72 31.75 1.40
C GLU A 100 0.53 32.80 2.51
N THR A 101 -0.71 33.23 2.71
CA THR A 101 -1.14 34.15 3.76
C THR A 101 -2.41 33.63 4.41
N LEU A 102 -2.67 34.01 5.67
CA LEU A 102 -3.90 33.60 6.39
C LEU A 102 -5.19 33.98 5.62
N GLU A 103 -5.19 35.12 4.92
CA GLU A 103 -6.31 35.56 4.07
C GLU A 103 -6.45 34.70 2.81
N GLY A 104 -5.33 34.33 2.17
CA GLY A 104 -5.33 33.41 1.03
C GLY A 104 -5.80 32.01 1.39
N ILE A 105 -5.36 31.48 2.54
CA ILE A 105 -5.76 30.16 3.06
C ILE A 105 -7.24 30.18 3.49
N ALA A 106 -7.73 31.26 4.10
CA ALA A 106 -9.15 31.42 4.40
C ALA A 106 -10.01 31.39 3.12
N ALA A 107 -9.60 32.12 2.08
CA ALA A 107 -10.25 32.10 0.77
C ALA A 107 -10.18 30.73 0.08
N LEU A 108 -9.06 30.00 0.20
CA LEU A 108 -8.85 28.65 -0.37
C LEU A 108 -9.90 27.64 0.13
N TYR A 109 -10.25 27.71 1.41
CA TYR A 109 -11.22 26.80 2.05
C TYR A 109 -12.64 27.38 2.20
N GLY A 110 -12.90 28.58 1.67
CA GLY A 110 -14.22 29.23 1.77
C GLY A 110 -14.63 29.65 3.20
N VAL A 111 -13.67 29.73 4.13
CA VAL A 111 -13.90 30.11 5.53
C VAL A 111 -13.55 31.59 5.77
N SER A 112 -13.98 32.15 6.91
CA SER A 112 -13.53 33.51 7.27
C SER A 112 -12.10 33.48 7.82
N LEU A 113 -11.34 34.57 7.59
CA LEU A 113 -10.03 34.77 8.24
C LEU A 113 -10.13 34.57 9.76
N GLN A 114 -11.17 35.14 10.39
CA GLN A 114 -11.40 35.05 11.83
C GLN A 114 -11.57 33.59 12.30
N THR A 115 -12.20 32.73 11.49
CA THR A 115 -12.37 31.29 11.79
C THR A 115 -11.02 30.58 11.89
N ILE A 116 -10.06 30.89 11.02
CA ILE A 116 -8.70 30.34 11.11
C ILE A 116 -7.92 30.97 12.26
N LEU A 117 -8.08 32.28 12.51
CA LEU A 117 -7.43 32.96 13.64
C LEU A 117 -7.84 32.34 14.98
N ASP A 118 -9.15 32.24 15.23
CA ASP A 118 -9.72 31.74 16.49
C ASP A 118 -9.34 30.27 16.74
N ALA A 119 -9.41 29.43 15.70
CA ALA A 119 -9.09 27.99 15.79
C ALA A 119 -7.62 27.69 16.12
N ASN A 120 -6.71 28.60 15.77
CA ASN A 120 -5.26 28.44 15.96
C ASN A 120 -4.70 29.33 17.09
N GLY A 121 -5.54 30.09 17.78
CA GLY A 121 -5.10 31.07 18.79
C GLY A 121 -4.24 32.20 18.22
N LEU A 122 -4.43 32.54 16.94
CA LEU A 122 -3.70 33.58 16.22
C LEU A 122 -4.45 34.92 16.24
N THR A 123 -3.78 35.97 15.78
CA THR A 123 -4.32 37.32 15.63
C THR A 123 -4.04 37.85 14.22
N ALA A 124 -4.67 38.94 13.79
CA ALA A 124 -4.42 39.53 12.47
C ALA A 124 -2.95 39.99 12.27
N ASP A 125 -2.22 40.26 13.36
CA ASP A 125 -0.78 40.61 13.33
C ASP A 125 0.14 39.36 13.41
N SER A 126 -0.40 38.14 13.46
CA SER A 126 0.37 36.92 13.62
C SER A 126 1.03 36.46 12.31
N VAL A 127 2.36 36.37 12.32
CA VAL A 127 3.16 35.79 11.23
C VAL A 127 3.06 34.26 11.26
N ILE A 128 2.60 33.67 10.15
CA ILE A 128 2.68 32.23 9.88
C ILE A 128 3.97 31.86 9.16
N TRP A 129 4.41 30.61 9.31
CA TRP A 129 5.68 30.10 8.79
C TRP A 129 5.47 28.91 7.86
N VAL A 130 6.34 28.74 6.86
CA VAL A 130 6.30 27.56 5.97
C VAL A 130 6.54 26.29 6.79
N GLY A 131 5.69 25.27 6.59
CA GLY A 131 5.65 24.05 7.40
C GLY A 131 4.84 24.16 8.69
N GLN A 132 4.22 25.32 8.99
CA GLN A 132 3.28 25.44 10.11
C GLN A 132 1.95 24.78 9.77
N THR A 133 1.47 23.88 10.63
CA THR A 133 0.10 23.37 10.56
C THR A 133 -0.90 24.42 11.08
N LEU A 134 -1.99 24.62 10.34
CA LEU A 134 -3.16 25.39 10.72
C LEU A 134 -4.41 24.50 10.72
N ILE A 135 -5.17 24.57 11.79
CA ILE A 135 -6.51 23.99 11.91
C ILE A 135 -7.49 24.89 11.15
N VAL A 136 -8.27 24.29 10.24
CA VAL A 136 -9.30 24.97 9.44
C VAL A 136 -10.66 24.32 9.75
N PRO A 137 -11.48 24.91 10.63
CA PRO A 137 -12.83 24.42 10.90
C PRO A 137 -13.77 24.71 9.73
N LEU A 138 -14.44 23.68 9.23
CA LEU A 138 -15.47 23.78 8.19
C LEU A 138 -16.86 23.91 8.80
N LEU A 139 -17.63 24.87 8.32
CA LEU A 139 -19.06 25.00 8.65
C LEU A 139 -19.86 23.91 7.91
N PRO A 140 -21.06 23.52 8.38
CA PRO A 140 -21.88 22.49 7.73
C PRO A 140 -22.19 22.76 6.25
N GLU A 141 -22.37 24.03 5.89
CA GLU A 141 -22.58 24.50 4.51
C GLU A 141 -21.33 24.40 3.61
N GLN A 142 -20.15 24.16 4.17
CA GLN A 142 -18.88 24.00 3.47
C GLN A 142 -18.39 22.53 3.39
N GLN A 143 -19.16 21.56 3.93
CA GLN A 143 -18.71 20.17 4.04
C GLN A 143 -18.46 19.48 2.69
N GLY A 144 -19.00 20.01 1.59
CA GLY A 144 -18.55 19.73 0.22
C GLY A 144 -19.35 18.66 -0.53
N ALA A 145 -19.27 18.70 -1.86
CA ALA A 145 -19.76 17.62 -2.70
C ALA A 145 -18.66 16.58 -2.84
N TRP A 146 -19.01 15.31 -2.73
CA TRP A 146 -18.15 14.24 -3.24
C TRP A 146 -18.34 14.15 -4.74
N HIS A 147 -17.35 14.63 -5.49
CA HIS A 147 -17.24 14.36 -6.91
C HIS A 147 -16.47 13.04 -7.09
N VAL A 148 -17.05 12.10 -7.83
CA VAL A 148 -16.35 10.89 -8.26
C VAL A 148 -15.69 11.21 -9.60
N VAL A 149 -14.35 11.21 -9.64
CA VAL A 149 -13.57 11.47 -10.86
C VAL A 149 -14.02 10.53 -11.97
N GLN A 150 -14.51 11.06 -13.09
CA GLN A 150 -14.87 10.24 -14.25
C GLN A 150 -13.63 9.93 -15.12
N PRO A 151 -13.67 8.87 -15.95
CA PRO A 151 -12.57 8.52 -16.83
C PRO A 151 -12.14 9.68 -17.74
N GLY A 152 -10.89 10.14 -17.57
CA GLY A 152 -10.30 11.24 -18.35
C GLY A 152 -10.56 12.66 -17.80
N GLU A 153 -11.19 12.81 -16.64
CA GLU A 153 -11.26 14.11 -15.95
C GLU A 153 -9.96 14.42 -15.20
N THR A 154 -9.46 15.64 -15.36
CA THR A 154 -8.33 16.20 -14.61
C THR A 154 -8.82 17.12 -13.49
N LEU A 155 -7.99 17.32 -12.46
CA LEU A 155 -8.30 18.20 -11.33
C LEU A 155 -8.68 19.64 -11.78
N ILE A 156 -8.14 20.07 -12.93
CA ILE A 156 -8.44 21.37 -13.55
C ILE A 156 -9.85 21.42 -14.16
N GLN A 157 -10.30 20.36 -14.82
CA GLN A 157 -11.66 20.28 -15.37
C GLN A 157 -12.69 20.19 -14.25
N ILE A 158 -12.40 19.42 -13.20
CA ILE A 158 -13.25 19.28 -12.02
C ILE A 158 -13.34 20.61 -11.26
N ALA A 159 -12.21 21.31 -11.05
CA ALA A 159 -12.21 22.65 -10.48
C ALA A 159 -13.11 23.62 -11.25
N GLN A 160 -13.03 23.63 -12.59
CA GLN A 160 -13.89 24.44 -13.45
C GLN A 160 -15.37 24.03 -13.40
N GLN A 161 -15.68 22.72 -13.27
CA GLN A 161 -17.04 22.21 -13.18
C GLN A 161 -17.79 22.73 -11.94
N TYR A 162 -17.10 22.85 -10.79
CA TYR A 162 -17.69 23.28 -9.53
C TYR A 162 -17.36 24.74 -9.13
N GLY A 163 -16.56 25.46 -9.94
CA GLY A 163 -16.25 26.88 -9.72
C GLY A 163 -15.20 27.16 -8.63
N VAL A 164 -14.35 26.19 -8.33
CA VAL A 164 -13.26 26.28 -7.34
C VAL A 164 -11.89 26.31 -8.03
N THR A 165 -10.79 26.40 -7.28
CA THR A 165 -9.43 26.22 -7.85
C THR A 165 -8.97 24.76 -7.76
N PRO A 166 -8.08 24.29 -8.65
CA PRO A 166 -7.47 22.96 -8.54
C PRO A 166 -6.76 22.79 -7.20
N GLU A 167 -6.07 23.82 -6.73
CA GLU A 167 -5.33 23.83 -5.48
C GLU A 167 -6.28 23.70 -4.27
N ALA A 168 -7.48 24.29 -4.32
CA ALA A 168 -8.48 24.12 -3.25
C ALA A 168 -8.94 22.66 -3.15
N ILE A 169 -9.15 21.96 -4.28
CA ILE A 169 -9.46 20.52 -4.26
C ILE A 169 -8.22 19.73 -3.81
N GLN A 170 -7.02 20.08 -4.30
CA GLN A 170 -5.76 19.42 -3.93
C GLN A 170 -5.55 19.46 -2.41
N SER A 171 -5.69 20.63 -1.79
CA SER A 171 -5.51 20.86 -0.35
C SER A 171 -6.73 20.50 0.51
N ALA A 172 -7.90 20.22 -0.07
CA ALA A 172 -9.04 19.60 0.61
C ALA A 172 -8.98 18.07 0.61
N ASN A 173 -8.14 17.47 -0.25
CA ASN A 173 -7.97 16.01 -0.41
C ASN A 173 -6.53 15.52 -0.14
N ASN A 174 -5.63 16.41 0.29
CA ASN A 174 -4.22 16.13 0.59
C ASN A 174 -3.43 15.45 -0.56
N LEU A 175 -3.74 15.81 -1.82
CA LEU A 175 -3.12 15.18 -2.99
C LEU A 175 -1.68 15.69 -3.20
N PRO A 176 -0.71 14.83 -3.54
CA PRO A 176 0.70 15.23 -3.66
C PRO A 176 0.96 16.15 -4.87
N ASP A 177 0.29 15.95 -6.00
CA ASP A 177 0.25 16.92 -7.11
C ASP A 177 -1.09 16.85 -7.88
N PRO A 178 -1.45 17.86 -8.72
CA PRO A 178 -2.73 17.92 -9.42
C PRO A 178 -3.06 16.77 -10.39
N ASN A 179 -2.08 15.95 -10.77
CA ASN A 179 -2.26 14.76 -11.61
C ASN A 179 -2.38 13.47 -10.80
N ALA A 180 -2.19 13.52 -9.48
CA ALA A 180 -2.37 12.39 -8.57
C ALA A 180 -3.86 12.11 -8.27
N ILE A 181 -4.68 12.09 -9.33
CA ILE A 181 -6.08 11.69 -9.28
C ILE A 181 -6.38 10.57 -10.26
N TYR A 182 -7.36 9.73 -9.92
CA TYR A 182 -7.68 8.52 -10.66
C TYR A 182 -9.19 8.32 -10.80
N SER A 183 -9.59 7.66 -11.88
CA SER A 183 -10.97 7.24 -12.17
C SER A 183 -11.59 6.55 -10.94
N GLY A 184 -12.78 6.99 -10.53
CA GLY A 184 -13.49 6.48 -9.35
C GLY A 184 -13.06 7.08 -8.01
N GLN A 185 -12.01 7.91 -7.95
CA GLN A 185 -11.61 8.59 -6.71
C GLN A 185 -12.69 9.58 -6.26
N ARG A 186 -13.02 9.57 -4.97
CA ARG A 186 -13.92 10.55 -4.35
C ARG A 186 -13.14 11.79 -3.93
N LEU A 187 -13.22 12.85 -4.72
CA LEU A 187 -12.68 14.15 -4.36
C LEU A 187 -13.73 14.94 -3.58
N ARG A 188 -13.35 15.40 -2.38
CA ARG A 188 -14.07 16.42 -1.63
C ARG A 188 -13.93 17.75 -2.39
N ILE A 189 -15.01 18.22 -2.97
CA ILE A 189 -15.06 19.54 -3.59
C ILE A 189 -15.59 20.52 -2.54
N PRO A 190 -14.77 21.47 -2.02
CA PRO A 190 -15.25 22.45 -1.06
C PRO A 190 -16.35 23.34 -1.67
N GLY A 191 -17.37 23.70 -0.87
CA GLY A 191 -18.41 24.67 -1.26
C GLY A 191 -19.62 24.16 -2.07
N VAL A 192 -19.86 22.84 -2.16
CA VAL A 192 -21.00 22.23 -2.91
C VAL A 192 -21.64 21.03 -2.14
N ALA A 193 -22.62 20.30 -2.71
CA ALA A 193 -23.29 19.12 -2.10
C ALA A 193 -23.68 18.01 -3.13
N GLY A 194 -23.89 16.73 -2.73
CA GLY A 194 -23.96 15.54 -3.67
C GLY A 194 -24.88 14.33 -3.32
N GLY A 195 -24.71 13.17 -4.01
CA GLY A 195 -25.53 11.90 -3.95
C GLY A 195 -24.94 10.66 -4.70
N GLU A 196 -25.56 9.43 -4.67
CA GLU A 196 -24.86 8.10 -4.80
C GLU A 196 -25.70 6.83 -5.31
N ALA A 197 -25.09 5.69 -5.78
CA ALA A 197 -25.74 4.36 -6.16
C ALA A 197 -24.83 3.05 -6.37
N PRO A 198 -25.32 1.74 -6.35
CA PRO A 198 -24.56 0.39 -6.37
C PRO A 198 -25.07 -0.76 -7.37
N ALA A 199 -24.72 -2.10 -7.48
CA ALA A 199 -23.56 -3.08 -7.26
C ALA A 199 -23.85 -4.62 -7.71
N SER A 200 -22.90 -5.62 -7.55
CA SER A 200 -22.97 -7.17 -7.67
C SER A 200 -22.69 -7.92 -9.04
N ALA A 201 -22.48 -9.26 -9.29
CA ALA A 201 -22.50 -10.63 -8.63
C ALA A 201 -21.68 -11.81 -9.40
N PRO A 202 -21.60 -13.16 -9.04
CA PRO A 202 -20.36 -14.05 -9.02
C PRO A 202 -20.24 -15.39 -9.90
N ALA A 203 -19.36 -16.38 -9.52
CA ALA A 203 -18.92 -17.73 -10.10
C ALA A 203 -17.64 -17.77 -11.02
N ALA A 204 -16.72 -18.78 -11.18
CA ALA A 204 -16.10 -20.02 -10.52
C ALA A 204 -14.75 -20.38 -11.32
N GLY A 205 -13.84 -21.42 -11.19
CA GLY A 205 -13.48 -22.64 -10.37
C GLY A 205 -12.92 -23.81 -11.30
N GLU A 206 -11.91 -24.74 -11.14
CA GLU A 206 -10.77 -25.24 -10.27
C GLU A 206 -9.63 -25.87 -11.22
N GLU A 207 -8.46 -26.58 -11.01
CA GLU A 207 -7.63 -27.37 -9.99
C GLU A 207 -6.07 -27.38 -10.35
N SER A 208 -5.16 -28.40 -10.11
CA SER A 208 -3.64 -28.28 -10.23
C SER A 208 -2.69 -29.51 -10.53
N ALA A 209 -1.39 -29.29 -10.89
CA ALA A 209 -0.29 -30.27 -11.19
C ALA A 209 1.18 -29.77 -10.84
N PRO A 210 2.31 -30.52 -11.01
CA PRO A 210 3.63 -30.23 -10.37
C PRO A 210 4.76 -29.57 -11.22
N VAL A 211 5.82 -29.08 -10.53
CA VAL A 211 6.84 -28.07 -10.96
C VAL A 211 8.18 -28.64 -11.53
N PRO A 212 8.85 -27.95 -12.50
CA PRO A 212 10.18 -28.30 -13.05
C PRO A 212 11.38 -27.45 -12.52
N THR A 213 12.61 -27.84 -12.86
CA THR A 213 13.86 -27.11 -12.53
C THR A 213 14.31 -26.17 -13.66
N LEU A 214 14.94 -25.03 -13.34
CA LEU A 214 15.55 -24.12 -14.33
C LEU A 214 16.83 -24.69 -14.96
N ASP A 215 16.90 -24.63 -16.29
CA ASP A 215 18.11 -24.88 -17.09
C ASP A 215 18.95 -23.60 -17.32
N PRO A 216 20.28 -23.74 -17.56
CA PRO A 216 21.18 -22.60 -17.68
C PRO A 216 21.29 -22.02 -19.10
N LEU A 217 20.52 -20.96 -19.38
CA LEU A 217 20.77 -19.92 -20.42
C LEU A 217 20.94 -20.32 -21.91
N GLU A 218 20.99 -21.59 -22.29
CA GLU A 218 21.08 -22.00 -23.69
C GLU A 218 19.79 -21.65 -24.47
N GLY A 219 19.92 -20.77 -25.49
CA GLY A 219 18.82 -20.42 -26.41
C GLY A 219 18.54 -18.92 -26.60
N LEU A 220 18.91 -18.06 -25.63
CA LEU A 220 18.66 -16.61 -25.73
C LEU A 220 19.58 -15.86 -26.72
N GLU A 221 20.55 -16.54 -27.34
CA GLU A 221 21.49 -15.93 -28.29
C GLU A 221 20.98 -15.93 -29.75
N ASP A 222 20.03 -16.82 -30.10
CA ASP A 222 19.50 -17.02 -31.46
C ASP A 222 18.02 -16.55 -31.62
N GLY A 223 17.41 -16.00 -30.57
CA GLY A 223 16.04 -15.47 -30.60
C GLY A 223 15.90 -14.17 -31.40
N PRO A 224 14.68 -13.81 -31.88
CA PRO A 224 14.44 -12.50 -32.47
C PRO A 224 14.70 -11.41 -31.43
N LEU A 225 15.57 -10.46 -31.77
CA LEU A 225 15.96 -9.38 -30.86
C LEU A 225 14.75 -8.53 -30.46
N MET A 226 14.60 -8.24 -29.15
CA MET A 226 13.59 -7.30 -28.63
C MET A 226 13.73 -5.85 -29.17
N SER A 227 14.70 -5.57 -30.05
CA SER A 227 14.88 -4.28 -30.73
C SER A 227 13.76 -3.95 -31.72
N ASP A 228 13.08 -4.97 -32.24
CA ASP A 228 12.15 -4.84 -33.38
C ASP A 228 10.68 -4.81 -32.93
N TRP A 229 10.43 -4.96 -31.62
CA TRP A 229 9.09 -4.96 -31.03
C TRP A 229 8.68 -3.56 -30.54
N PRO A 230 7.42 -3.12 -30.76
CA PRO A 230 6.92 -1.86 -30.21
C PRO A 230 6.82 -1.96 -28.70
N ARG A 231 7.40 -0.99 -28.00
CA ARG A 231 7.37 -0.93 -26.53
C ARG A 231 5.93 -0.87 -26.02
N SER A 232 5.67 -1.61 -24.95
CA SER A 232 4.33 -1.73 -24.36
C SER A 232 4.01 -0.47 -23.53
N ILE A 233 2.75 -0.01 -23.54
CA ILE A 233 2.34 1.24 -22.84
C ILE A 233 1.16 1.00 -21.90
N LEU A 234 1.15 1.68 -20.75
CA LEU A 234 0.10 1.54 -19.74
C LEU A 234 -1.09 2.50 -19.96
N GLU A 235 -0.90 3.54 -20.78
CA GLU A 235 -1.87 4.59 -21.04
C GLU A 235 -1.81 5.06 -22.51
N GLY A 236 -2.88 5.67 -23.01
CA GLY A 236 -2.99 6.09 -24.41
C GLY A 236 -3.88 5.16 -25.25
N ASP A 237 -3.53 4.95 -26.51
CA ASP A 237 -4.27 4.09 -27.43
C ASP A 237 -3.88 2.61 -27.22
N LEU A 238 -4.54 1.98 -26.24
CA LEU A 238 -4.31 0.57 -25.91
C LEU A 238 -4.76 -0.39 -27.03
N ASP A 239 -5.76 -0.02 -27.83
CA ASP A 239 -6.26 -0.88 -28.92
C ASP A 239 -5.22 -0.97 -30.06
N THR A 240 -4.51 0.13 -30.36
CA THR A 240 -3.36 0.12 -31.29
C THR A 240 -2.15 -0.61 -30.72
N ASN A 241 -1.94 -0.57 -29.40
CA ASN A 241 -0.73 -1.12 -28.75
C ASN A 241 -0.86 -2.58 -28.32
N TYR A 242 -2.08 -3.10 -28.14
CA TYR A 242 -2.36 -4.50 -27.82
C TYR A 242 -3.45 -5.08 -28.76
N PRO A 243 -3.22 -5.08 -30.09
CA PRO A 243 -4.28 -5.29 -31.09
C PRO A 243 -4.75 -6.75 -31.23
N LEU A 244 -4.11 -7.72 -30.57
CA LEU A 244 -4.55 -9.11 -30.55
C LEU A 244 -5.37 -9.40 -29.30
N ILE A 245 -6.52 -10.06 -29.48
CA ILE A 245 -7.52 -10.23 -28.43
C ILE A 245 -7.92 -11.70 -28.29
N TYR A 246 -7.82 -12.25 -27.07
CA TYR A 246 -8.37 -13.54 -26.69
C TYR A 246 -9.53 -13.37 -25.69
N GLN A 247 -10.61 -14.13 -25.88
CA GLN A 247 -11.86 -14.01 -25.11
C GLN A 247 -12.07 -15.21 -24.17
N HIS A 248 -11.61 -15.07 -22.92
CA HIS A 248 -11.89 -16.03 -21.85
C HIS A 248 -13.27 -15.75 -21.20
N PRO A 249 -13.96 -16.70 -20.55
CA PRO A 249 -15.23 -16.40 -19.86
C PRO A 249 -15.09 -15.39 -18.71
N ARG A 250 -13.97 -15.40 -17.96
CA ARG A 250 -13.74 -14.49 -16.82
C ARG A 250 -13.09 -13.15 -17.21
N PHE A 251 -12.34 -13.08 -18.30
CA PHE A 251 -11.57 -11.89 -18.68
C PHE A 251 -11.43 -11.74 -20.20
N THR A 252 -10.92 -10.59 -20.65
CA THR A 252 -10.41 -10.39 -22.01
C THR A 252 -8.90 -10.18 -21.93
N LEU A 253 -8.15 -10.90 -22.76
CA LEU A 253 -6.70 -10.77 -22.86
C LEU A 253 -6.37 -9.96 -24.12
N HIS A 254 -5.54 -8.93 -23.98
CA HIS A 254 -5.06 -8.05 -25.04
C HIS A 254 -3.52 -8.16 -25.09
N TYR A 255 -2.93 -8.39 -26.27
CA TYR A 255 -1.50 -8.68 -26.42
C TYR A 255 -0.93 -8.24 -27.77
N GLN A 256 0.40 -8.34 -27.90
CA GLN A 256 1.18 -7.78 -29.02
C GLN A 256 1.60 -8.85 -30.05
N PRO A 257 1.42 -8.62 -31.38
CA PRO A 257 1.85 -9.57 -32.41
C PRO A 257 3.33 -9.91 -32.39
N GLY A 258 3.68 -11.18 -32.60
CA GLY A 258 5.05 -11.69 -32.69
C GLY A 258 5.81 -11.78 -31.36
N THR A 259 5.22 -11.33 -30.26
CA THR A 259 5.83 -11.35 -28.92
C THR A 259 5.58 -12.68 -28.18
N TYR A 260 6.18 -12.89 -27.01
CA TYR A 260 6.07 -14.15 -26.26
C TYR A 260 4.60 -14.60 -26.03
N PRO A 261 3.64 -13.75 -25.60
CA PRO A 261 2.25 -14.15 -25.40
C PRO A 261 1.48 -14.52 -26.69
N ASP A 262 1.94 -14.10 -27.87
CA ASP A 262 1.37 -14.52 -29.17
C ASP A 262 1.84 -15.93 -29.54
N GLN A 263 3.06 -16.30 -29.13
CA GLN A 263 3.64 -17.63 -29.33
C GLN A 263 3.17 -18.62 -28.25
N HIS A 264 2.95 -18.15 -27.03
CA HIS A 264 2.63 -18.92 -25.81
C HIS A 264 1.24 -18.58 -25.23
N LEU A 265 0.25 -18.41 -26.12
CA LEU A 265 -1.07 -17.90 -25.76
C LEU A 265 -1.84 -18.83 -24.79
N SER A 266 -1.74 -20.15 -24.95
CA SER A 266 -2.43 -21.08 -24.03
C SER A 266 -1.78 -21.00 -22.65
N GLU A 267 -0.46 -21.13 -22.57
CA GLU A 267 0.27 -21.07 -21.30
C GLU A 267 0.00 -19.74 -20.58
N THR A 268 -0.05 -18.62 -21.30
CA THR A 268 -0.41 -17.29 -20.76
C THR A 268 -1.85 -17.27 -20.20
N VAL A 269 -2.83 -17.85 -20.90
CA VAL A 269 -4.23 -17.90 -20.45
C VAL A 269 -4.39 -18.81 -19.24
N ASP A 270 -3.74 -19.98 -19.24
CA ASP A 270 -3.81 -20.98 -18.18
C ASP A 270 -3.12 -20.48 -16.89
N LEU A 271 -1.99 -19.77 -17.02
CA LEU A 271 -1.31 -19.05 -15.94
C LEU A 271 -2.22 -18.03 -15.26
N ILE A 272 -2.92 -17.20 -16.03
CA ILE A 272 -3.83 -16.18 -15.52
C ILE A 272 -5.08 -16.82 -14.89
N ALA A 273 -5.65 -17.85 -15.52
CA ALA A 273 -6.86 -18.51 -15.01
C ALA A 273 -6.61 -19.24 -13.69
N SER A 274 -5.48 -19.95 -13.57
CA SER A 274 -5.07 -20.63 -12.34
C SER A 274 -4.70 -19.64 -11.23
N SER A 275 -4.00 -18.54 -11.55
CA SER A 275 -3.71 -17.46 -10.60
C SER A 275 -4.98 -16.81 -10.08
N LEU A 276 -5.96 -16.49 -10.95
CA LEU A 276 -7.27 -15.96 -10.53
C LEU A 276 -7.99 -16.93 -9.58
N ALA A 277 -8.00 -18.22 -9.90
CA ALA A 277 -8.62 -19.24 -9.06
C ALA A 277 -7.93 -19.35 -7.68
N ARG A 278 -6.60 -19.26 -7.63
CA ARG A 278 -5.83 -19.23 -6.36
C ARG A 278 -6.17 -17.99 -5.53
N VAL A 279 -6.25 -16.80 -6.14
CA VAL A 279 -6.65 -15.56 -5.45
C VAL A 279 -8.07 -15.66 -4.89
N GLU A 280 -9.04 -16.10 -5.70
CA GLU A 280 -10.44 -16.24 -5.27
C GLU A 280 -10.60 -17.26 -4.13
N ALA A 281 -9.89 -18.39 -4.19
CA ALA A 281 -9.88 -19.41 -3.14
C ALA A 281 -9.25 -18.91 -1.83
N THR A 282 -8.05 -18.31 -1.88
CA THR A 282 -7.35 -17.80 -0.68
C THR A 282 -8.10 -16.66 -0.01
N LEU A 283 -8.70 -15.76 -0.79
CA LEU A 283 -9.48 -14.63 -0.25
C LEU A 283 -10.91 -15.02 0.16
N GLY A 284 -11.41 -16.19 -0.25
CA GLY A 284 -12.78 -16.65 0.04
C GLY A 284 -13.87 -15.81 -0.65
N VAL A 285 -13.58 -15.27 -1.83
CA VAL A 285 -14.44 -14.32 -2.56
C VAL A 285 -14.52 -14.65 -4.05
N GLN A 286 -15.28 -13.84 -4.80
CA GLN A 286 -15.33 -13.95 -6.26
C GLN A 286 -15.38 -12.57 -6.93
N LEU A 287 -14.54 -12.39 -7.93
CA LEU A 287 -14.54 -11.23 -8.81
C LEU A 287 -15.70 -11.33 -9.80
N ASN A 288 -16.75 -10.59 -9.45
CA ASN A 288 -18.00 -10.45 -10.19
C ASN A 288 -17.77 -9.78 -11.56
N GLY A 289 -18.31 -10.34 -12.64
CA GLY A 289 -18.19 -9.79 -14.01
C GLY A 289 -16.81 -9.93 -14.67
N LYS A 290 -16.68 -9.47 -15.93
CA LYS A 290 -15.40 -9.50 -16.69
C LYS A 290 -14.43 -8.38 -16.28
N PHE A 291 -13.18 -8.55 -16.65
CA PHE A 291 -12.10 -7.56 -16.55
C PHE A 291 -11.14 -7.71 -17.75
N ASP A 292 -10.33 -6.69 -18.02
CA ASP A 292 -9.38 -6.66 -19.14
C ASP A 292 -7.94 -6.83 -18.64
N ILE A 293 -7.12 -7.57 -19.39
CA ILE A 293 -5.72 -7.85 -19.07
C ILE A 293 -4.87 -7.54 -20.30
N TYR A 294 -3.90 -6.64 -20.15
CA TYR A 294 -2.97 -6.21 -21.19
C TYR A 294 -1.61 -6.85 -20.92
N VAL A 295 -1.26 -7.90 -21.68
CA VAL A 295 0.03 -8.58 -21.52
C VAL A 295 1.04 -7.96 -22.46
N ALA A 296 1.98 -7.25 -21.86
CA ALA A 296 3.15 -6.68 -22.50
C ALA A 296 4.15 -7.79 -22.82
N GLY A 297 4.35 -8.04 -24.11
CA GLY A 297 5.40 -8.94 -24.59
C GLY A 297 6.78 -8.26 -24.67
N THR A 298 6.89 -7.02 -24.20
CA THR A 298 8.12 -6.22 -24.15
C THR A 298 8.21 -5.46 -22.84
N LEU A 299 9.42 -5.06 -22.42
CA LEU A 299 9.59 -4.04 -21.39
C LEU A 299 8.79 -2.77 -21.74
N PHE A 300 8.01 -2.24 -20.79
CA PHE A 300 7.20 -1.04 -21.00
C PHE A 300 8.03 0.18 -21.43
N GLU A 301 7.36 1.23 -21.94
CA GLU A 301 7.98 2.53 -22.16
C GLU A 301 8.40 3.23 -20.85
N ALA A 302 9.42 4.09 -20.94
CA ALA A 302 9.85 4.92 -19.82
C ALA A 302 8.73 5.91 -19.41
N PRO A 303 8.51 6.15 -18.11
CA PRO A 303 9.33 5.73 -16.95
C PRO A 303 9.08 4.29 -16.47
N ASN A 304 8.06 3.62 -16.99
CA ASN A 304 7.51 2.38 -16.45
C ASN A 304 8.25 1.10 -16.90
N ALA A 305 9.35 1.23 -17.63
CA ALA A 305 10.13 0.11 -18.17
C ALA A 305 10.56 -0.93 -17.12
N HIS A 306 10.66 -0.53 -15.85
CA HIS A 306 11.05 -1.37 -14.71
C HIS A 306 9.87 -2.10 -14.02
N LEU A 307 8.62 -1.85 -14.43
CA LEU A 307 7.44 -2.51 -13.88
C LEU A 307 7.24 -3.89 -14.49
N ARG A 308 6.91 -4.88 -13.66
CA ARG A 308 6.44 -6.20 -14.10
C ARG A 308 4.92 -6.37 -14.06
N GLY A 309 4.23 -5.48 -13.34
CA GLY A 309 2.79 -5.48 -13.18
C GLY A 309 2.26 -4.08 -12.91
N LEU A 310 0.98 -3.87 -13.20
CA LEU A 310 0.17 -2.78 -12.67
C LEU A 310 -1.32 -3.14 -12.72
N SER A 311 -1.97 -3.18 -11.55
CA SER A 311 -3.42 -3.26 -11.44
C SER A 311 -4.10 -1.88 -11.39
N ARG A 312 -4.95 -1.57 -12.36
CA ARG A 312 -5.91 -0.46 -12.32
C ARG A 312 -7.27 -1.01 -11.86
N SER A 313 -7.34 -1.43 -10.59
CA SER A 313 -8.50 -2.11 -10.03
C SER A 313 -9.86 -1.39 -10.20
N PRO A 314 -9.97 -0.05 -10.10
CA PRO A 314 -11.23 0.66 -10.35
C PRO A 314 -11.72 0.57 -11.80
N ASP A 315 -10.81 0.67 -12.77
CA ASP A 315 -11.11 0.51 -14.20
C ASP A 315 -11.28 -0.97 -14.60
N ARG A 316 -10.98 -1.89 -13.67
CA ARG A 316 -10.93 -3.35 -13.86
C ARG A 316 -9.99 -3.75 -15.00
N LYS A 317 -8.81 -3.11 -15.03
CA LYS A 317 -7.73 -3.38 -15.98
C LYS A 317 -6.48 -3.86 -15.26
N LEU A 318 -5.84 -4.87 -15.82
CA LEU A 318 -4.56 -5.40 -15.35
C LEU A 318 -3.52 -5.24 -16.45
N PHE A 319 -2.28 -4.91 -16.10
CA PHE A 319 -1.15 -4.87 -17.02
C PHE A 319 -0.06 -5.79 -16.47
N LEU A 320 0.50 -6.64 -17.33
CA LEU A 320 1.46 -7.68 -16.95
C LEU A 320 2.62 -7.69 -17.95
N LEU A 321 3.86 -7.76 -17.48
CA LEU A 321 5.01 -8.10 -18.32
C LEU A 321 5.11 -9.61 -18.44
N HIS A 322 5.13 -10.12 -19.67
CA HIS A 322 5.46 -11.52 -19.96
C HIS A 322 6.22 -11.59 -21.28
N ASP A 323 7.50 -11.24 -21.22
CA ASP A 323 8.44 -11.14 -22.34
C ASP A 323 9.28 -12.43 -22.56
N GLY A 324 8.99 -13.49 -21.80
CA GLY A 324 9.76 -14.74 -21.79
C GLY A 324 10.90 -14.78 -20.77
N SER A 325 11.05 -13.75 -19.92
CA SER A 325 11.97 -13.75 -18.78
C SER A 325 11.30 -14.25 -17.47
N GLY A 326 12.05 -14.24 -16.36
CA GLY A 326 11.63 -14.90 -15.11
C GLY A 326 11.67 -16.42 -15.19
N ASP A 327 10.86 -17.08 -14.36
CA ASP A 327 10.52 -18.51 -14.48
C ASP A 327 9.02 -18.74 -14.24
N GLU A 328 8.53 -19.97 -14.42
CA GLU A 328 7.11 -20.32 -14.27
C GLU A 328 6.53 -19.93 -12.90
N ILE A 329 7.30 -20.16 -11.82
CA ILE A 329 6.90 -19.89 -10.43
C ILE A 329 6.84 -18.39 -10.17
N GLU A 330 7.84 -17.65 -10.64
CA GLU A 330 7.91 -16.21 -10.45
C GLU A 330 6.87 -15.46 -11.29
N ASN A 331 6.61 -15.91 -12.53
CA ASN A 331 5.50 -15.41 -13.33
C ASN A 331 4.15 -15.71 -12.65
N ALA A 332 3.95 -16.92 -12.11
CA ALA A 332 2.73 -17.26 -11.36
C ALA A 332 2.56 -16.43 -10.07
N TYR A 333 3.66 -16.14 -9.36
CA TYR A 333 3.66 -15.24 -8.20
C TYR A 333 3.25 -13.81 -8.61
N LEU A 334 3.85 -13.24 -9.65
CA LEU A 334 3.55 -11.88 -10.12
C LEU A 334 2.09 -11.74 -10.58
N VAL A 335 1.60 -12.70 -11.36
CA VAL A 335 0.20 -12.69 -11.84
C VAL A 335 -0.77 -12.87 -10.67
N THR A 336 -0.43 -13.68 -9.66
CA THR A 336 -1.21 -13.82 -8.42
C THR A 336 -1.20 -12.54 -7.58
N HIS A 337 -0.06 -11.85 -7.47
CA HIS A 337 0.09 -10.57 -6.75
C HIS A 337 -0.80 -9.49 -7.37
N GLU A 338 -0.67 -9.23 -8.67
CA GLU A 338 -1.45 -8.21 -9.38
C GLU A 338 -2.95 -8.53 -9.43
N LEU A 339 -3.33 -9.80 -9.61
CA LEU A 339 -4.73 -10.22 -9.50
C LEU A 339 -5.27 -10.05 -8.08
N THR A 340 -4.45 -10.15 -7.04
CA THR A 340 -4.89 -9.89 -5.66
C THR A 340 -5.30 -8.43 -5.48
N HIS A 341 -4.54 -7.47 -6.02
CA HIS A 341 -4.93 -6.04 -6.04
C HIS A 341 -6.25 -5.81 -6.79
N LEU A 342 -6.48 -6.51 -7.90
CA LEU A 342 -7.72 -6.41 -8.68
C LEU A 342 -8.92 -6.98 -7.92
N VAL A 343 -8.80 -8.22 -7.42
CA VAL A 343 -9.89 -8.95 -6.76
C VAL A 343 -10.26 -8.29 -5.44
N SER A 344 -9.29 -8.12 -4.52
CA SER A 344 -9.55 -7.58 -3.18
C SER A 344 -10.22 -6.20 -3.23
N TRP A 345 -9.74 -5.29 -4.08
CA TRP A 345 -10.37 -3.98 -4.27
C TRP A 345 -11.83 -4.10 -4.73
N ASN A 346 -12.12 -5.00 -5.66
CA ASN A 346 -13.47 -5.20 -6.22
C ASN A 346 -14.40 -6.05 -5.33
N THR A 347 -13.90 -6.73 -4.29
CA THR A 347 -14.70 -7.60 -3.39
C THR A 347 -14.78 -7.10 -1.95
N TRP A 348 -13.74 -6.44 -1.45
CA TRP A 348 -13.64 -5.89 -0.09
C TRP A 348 -13.71 -4.36 -0.10
N GLY A 349 -13.28 -3.70 -1.17
CA GLY A 349 -13.22 -2.24 -1.30
C GLY A 349 -11.77 -1.75 -1.41
N ALA A 350 -11.59 -0.46 -1.71
CA ALA A 350 -10.26 0.13 -1.90
C ALA A 350 -9.36 -0.08 -0.66
N PRO A 351 -8.05 -0.35 -0.85
CA PRO A 351 -7.12 -0.46 0.27
C PRO A 351 -7.02 0.86 1.04
N SER A 352 -6.97 0.76 2.37
CA SER A 352 -6.76 1.88 3.29
C SER A 352 -5.28 2.27 3.44
N SER A 353 -4.35 1.37 3.08
CA SER A 353 -2.92 1.66 3.02
C SER A 353 -2.18 0.81 1.98
N THR A 354 -1.00 1.28 1.55
CA THR A 354 -0.08 0.53 0.71
C THR A 354 0.42 -0.74 1.41
N MET A 355 0.64 -0.69 2.74
CA MET A 355 1.06 -1.84 3.55
C MET A 355 0.03 -2.98 3.45
N LEU A 356 -1.25 -2.65 3.55
CA LEU A 356 -2.34 -3.62 3.45
C LEU A 356 -2.54 -4.12 2.02
N SER A 357 -2.45 -3.27 1.00
CA SER A 357 -2.56 -3.68 -0.41
C SER A 357 -1.43 -4.65 -0.79
N GLU A 358 -0.18 -4.23 -0.63
CA GLU A 358 0.99 -4.98 -1.08
C GLU A 358 1.31 -6.15 -0.16
N GLY A 359 1.08 -6.00 1.15
CA GLY A 359 1.15 -7.09 2.11
C GLY A 359 0.12 -8.20 1.83
N LEU A 360 -1.11 -7.86 1.45
CA LEU A 360 -2.10 -8.86 1.03
C LEU A 360 -1.69 -9.53 -0.28
N ALA A 361 -1.27 -8.77 -1.29
CA ALA A 361 -0.88 -9.30 -2.58
C ALA A 361 0.33 -10.26 -2.48
N THR A 362 1.37 -9.87 -1.74
CA THR A 362 2.52 -10.74 -1.47
C THR A 362 2.16 -11.92 -0.57
N TYR A 363 1.24 -11.77 0.40
CA TYR A 363 0.74 -12.89 1.23
C TYR A 363 -0.02 -13.94 0.40
N VAL A 364 -0.91 -13.53 -0.51
CA VAL A 364 -1.66 -14.45 -1.38
C VAL A 364 -0.74 -15.12 -2.41
N GLY A 365 0.30 -14.40 -2.87
CA GLY A 365 1.35 -14.96 -3.73
C GLY A 365 2.34 -15.90 -3.00
N ALA A 366 2.58 -15.71 -1.70
CA ALA A 366 3.64 -16.42 -0.96
C ALA A 366 3.63 -17.95 -1.10
N PRO A 367 2.47 -18.66 -1.05
CA PRO A 367 2.44 -20.10 -1.25
C PRO A 367 3.00 -20.55 -2.61
N VAL A 368 2.90 -19.73 -3.66
CA VAL A 368 3.47 -20.05 -4.99
C VAL A 368 5.00 -20.13 -4.92
N LEU A 369 5.63 -19.22 -4.18
CA LEU A 369 7.08 -19.20 -3.96
C LEU A 369 7.51 -20.36 -3.04
N ASP A 370 6.82 -20.53 -1.91
CA ASP A 370 7.07 -21.59 -0.93
C ASP A 370 6.93 -23.01 -1.58
N GLU A 371 5.93 -23.22 -2.44
CA GLU A 371 5.70 -24.45 -3.22
C GLU A 371 6.76 -24.64 -4.33
N GLY A 372 7.21 -23.55 -4.95
CA GLY A 372 8.11 -23.53 -6.11
C GLY A 372 9.61 -23.60 -5.81
N GLY A 373 10.00 -23.84 -4.56
CA GLY A 373 11.42 -24.00 -4.17
C GLY A 373 12.19 -22.69 -4.04
N TYR A 374 11.50 -21.57 -3.82
CA TYR A 374 12.09 -20.28 -3.46
C TYR A 374 12.38 -20.23 -1.94
N LEU A 375 13.08 -19.19 -1.47
CA LEU A 375 13.18 -18.91 -0.03
C LEU A 375 11.77 -18.64 0.51
N PRO A 376 11.30 -19.39 1.54
CA PRO A 376 9.99 -19.13 2.12
C PRO A 376 9.91 -17.71 2.67
N VAL A 377 8.76 -17.05 2.53
CA VAL A 377 8.60 -15.64 2.90
C VAL A 377 8.96 -15.39 4.38
N ASP A 378 8.69 -16.36 5.27
CA ASP A 378 9.13 -16.35 6.67
C ASP A 378 10.66 -16.24 6.84
N GLN A 379 11.47 -16.90 6.00
CA GLN A 379 12.94 -16.82 6.06
C GLN A 379 13.43 -15.42 5.69
N VAL A 380 12.80 -14.77 4.71
CA VAL A 380 13.09 -13.38 4.33
C VAL A 380 12.81 -12.44 5.51
N CYS A 381 11.69 -12.63 6.20
CA CYS A 381 11.31 -11.82 7.36
C CYS A 381 12.17 -12.07 8.61
N LEU A 382 12.49 -13.33 8.91
CA LEU A 382 13.40 -13.69 10.00
C LEU A 382 14.82 -13.13 9.74
N GLY A 383 15.31 -13.21 8.50
CA GLY A 383 16.60 -12.65 8.08
C GLY A 383 16.61 -11.12 8.13
N ALA A 384 15.56 -10.46 7.64
CA ALA A 384 15.45 -9.00 7.68
C ALA A 384 15.37 -8.47 9.13
N TYR A 385 14.71 -9.20 10.03
CA TYR A 385 14.74 -8.92 11.46
C TYR A 385 16.15 -9.13 12.05
N ALA A 386 16.78 -10.27 11.77
CA ALA A 386 18.13 -10.61 12.25
C ALA A 386 19.21 -9.59 11.85
N ALA A 387 19.12 -9.07 10.62
CA ALA A 387 20.02 -8.04 10.08
C ALA A 387 19.64 -6.60 10.48
N GLY A 388 18.56 -6.40 11.24
CA GLY A 388 18.09 -5.06 11.63
C GLY A 388 17.58 -4.20 10.46
N ARG A 389 17.15 -4.82 9.36
CA ARG A 389 16.57 -4.14 8.18
C ARG A 389 15.03 -4.10 8.19
N MET A 390 14.38 -4.91 9.03
CA MET A 390 12.92 -4.86 9.22
C MET A 390 12.49 -3.52 9.84
N ARG A 391 11.60 -2.78 9.15
CA ARG A 391 10.92 -1.61 9.71
C ARG A 391 9.74 -2.04 10.59
N SER A 392 9.33 -1.16 11.49
CA SER A 392 8.04 -1.26 12.17
C SER A 392 6.89 -1.17 11.16
N MET A 393 5.96 -2.12 11.18
CA MET A 393 4.75 -2.07 10.35
C MET A 393 3.88 -0.88 10.71
N ALA A 394 3.83 -0.53 12.01
CA ALA A 394 3.18 0.68 12.50
C ALA A 394 3.84 1.98 12.02
N ALA A 395 5.11 1.94 11.56
CA ALA A 395 5.75 3.04 10.87
C ALA A 395 5.42 3.04 9.36
N ILE A 396 5.45 1.88 8.69
CA ILE A 396 5.12 1.76 7.25
C ILE A 396 3.68 2.21 6.97
N GLU A 397 2.70 1.78 7.78
CA GLU A 397 1.29 2.18 7.64
C GLU A 397 1.11 3.71 7.64
N ARG A 398 1.90 4.40 8.47
CA ARG A 398 1.89 5.86 8.62
C ARG A 398 2.73 6.59 7.56
N ASP A 399 3.70 5.91 6.98
CA ASP A 399 4.70 6.41 6.02
C ASP A 399 4.55 5.74 4.65
N TRP A 400 3.29 5.52 4.24
CA TRP A 400 2.91 4.81 3.01
C TRP A 400 3.47 5.44 1.72
N GLN A 401 3.90 6.71 1.79
CA GLN A 401 4.54 7.45 0.70
C GLN A 401 5.97 6.97 0.41
N SER A 402 6.58 6.17 1.29
CA SER A 402 7.97 5.67 1.16
C SER A 402 8.12 4.36 0.39
N PHE A 403 7.03 3.79 -0.16
CA PHE A 403 7.00 2.43 -0.72
C PHE A 403 7.52 2.39 -2.17
N GLU A 404 8.79 2.05 -2.38
CA GLU A 404 9.47 2.16 -3.70
C GLU A 404 9.46 0.90 -4.60
N GLY A 405 8.47 0.02 -4.44
CA GLY A 405 8.32 -1.20 -5.27
C GLY A 405 9.13 -2.41 -4.76
N HIS A 406 8.69 -3.62 -5.11
CA HIS A 406 9.22 -4.90 -4.59
C HIS A 406 10.71 -5.19 -4.91
N ILE A 407 11.31 -4.40 -5.81
CA ILE A 407 12.74 -4.44 -6.14
C ILE A 407 13.56 -3.66 -5.11
N ARG A 408 13.22 -2.39 -4.87
CA ARG A 408 13.98 -1.46 -4.00
C ARG A 408 13.62 -1.64 -2.53
N ASP A 409 12.33 -1.73 -2.23
CA ASP A 409 11.80 -1.68 -0.87
C ASP A 409 11.41 -3.07 -0.34
N ARG A 410 12.17 -4.09 -0.76
CA ARG A 410 11.84 -5.52 -0.63
C ARG A 410 11.52 -5.98 0.79
N PHE A 411 12.23 -5.47 1.78
CA PHE A 411 12.00 -5.83 3.18
C PHE A 411 10.70 -5.22 3.74
N ASN A 412 10.23 -4.10 3.18
CA ASN A 412 8.93 -3.53 3.52
C ASN A 412 7.81 -4.35 2.87
N TYR A 413 7.97 -4.80 1.61
CA TYR A 413 7.04 -5.71 0.94
C TYR A 413 6.85 -7.04 1.68
N PHE A 414 7.93 -7.83 1.85
CA PHE A 414 7.82 -9.13 2.53
C PHE A 414 7.51 -8.97 4.03
N GLY A 415 8.00 -7.92 4.69
CA GLY A 415 7.60 -7.58 6.06
C GLY A 415 6.09 -7.37 6.20
N SER A 416 5.50 -6.58 5.29
CA SER A 416 4.04 -6.37 5.23
C SER A 416 3.29 -7.69 5.02
N ALA A 417 3.80 -8.58 4.17
CA ALA A 417 3.22 -9.90 3.94
C ALA A 417 3.29 -10.82 5.17
N CYS A 418 4.42 -10.82 5.88
CA CYS A 418 4.60 -11.58 7.13
C CYS A 418 3.75 -11.03 8.28
N PHE A 419 3.47 -9.72 8.31
CA PHE A 419 2.56 -9.13 9.26
C PHE A 419 1.09 -9.45 8.90
N VAL A 420 0.70 -9.35 7.63
CA VAL A 420 -0.60 -9.83 7.13
C VAL A 420 -0.80 -11.32 7.45
N ARG A 421 0.21 -12.16 7.20
CA ARG A 421 0.23 -13.58 7.59
C ARG A 421 -0.05 -13.75 9.08
N TYR A 422 0.67 -13.04 9.94
CA TYR A 422 0.46 -13.06 11.39
C TYR A 422 -0.98 -12.67 11.79
N LEU A 423 -1.57 -11.66 11.14
CA LEU A 423 -2.96 -11.27 11.39
C LEU A 423 -3.94 -12.39 10.97
N VAL A 424 -3.74 -13.05 9.83
CA VAL A 424 -4.59 -14.15 9.37
C VAL A 424 -4.43 -15.41 10.22
N GLU A 425 -3.20 -15.79 10.57
CA GLU A 425 -2.92 -16.99 11.38
C GLU A 425 -3.36 -16.83 12.85
N THR A 426 -3.34 -15.59 13.39
CA THR A 426 -3.73 -15.31 14.79
C THR A 426 -5.21 -14.99 14.95
N TYR A 427 -5.82 -14.26 14.01
CA TYR A 427 -7.19 -13.72 14.13
C TYR A 427 -8.14 -14.13 12.99
N GLY A 428 -7.64 -14.79 11.95
CA GLY A 428 -8.41 -15.21 10.78
C GLY A 428 -8.52 -14.13 9.69
N LEU A 429 -9.02 -14.54 8.53
CA LEU A 429 -9.20 -13.69 7.36
C LEU A 429 -10.34 -12.65 7.51
N GLY A 430 -11.34 -12.94 8.35
CA GLY A 430 -12.54 -12.12 8.51
C GLY A 430 -12.30 -10.73 9.11
N PRO A 431 -11.44 -10.56 10.14
CA PRO A 431 -10.98 -9.25 10.57
C PRO A 431 -10.14 -8.54 9.50
N LEU A 432 -9.27 -9.26 8.78
CA LEU A 432 -8.40 -8.65 7.76
C LEU A 432 -9.20 -8.07 6.58
N SER A 433 -10.25 -8.75 6.10
CA SER A 433 -11.05 -8.24 4.98
C SER A 433 -11.82 -6.96 5.31
N GLN A 434 -12.11 -6.71 6.59
CA GLN A 434 -12.66 -5.45 7.10
C GLN A 434 -11.56 -4.43 7.39
N LEU A 435 -10.39 -4.86 7.84
CA LEU A 435 -9.23 -3.98 8.04
C LEU A 435 -8.79 -3.35 6.71
N TYR A 436 -8.79 -4.16 5.64
CA TYR A 436 -8.26 -3.80 4.32
C TYR A 436 -8.74 -2.44 3.82
N ASN A 437 -10.00 -2.07 4.07
CA ASN A 437 -10.60 -0.80 3.62
C ASN A 437 -10.87 0.21 4.76
N THR A 438 -10.37 -0.01 5.99
CA THR A 438 -10.61 0.86 7.15
C THR A 438 -9.38 1.25 7.99
N SER A 439 -8.34 0.42 8.05
CA SER A 439 -7.27 0.51 9.08
C SER A 439 -7.78 0.59 10.54
N GLU A 440 -8.98 0.08 10.84
CA GLU A 440 -9.63 0.12 12.18
C GLU A 440 -9.09 -0.95 13.16
N TYR A 441 -7.76 -1.00 13.33
CA TYR A 441 -7.07 -2.05 14.10
C TYR A 441 -7.62 -2.26 15.52
N LEU A 442 -7.84 -1.17 16.28
CA LEU A 442 -8.31 -1.26 17.66
C LEU A 442 -9.71 -1.88 17.76
N THR A 443 -10.58 -1.57 16.79
CA THR A 443 -11.95 -2.06 16.72
C THR A 443 -12.00 -3.53 16.29
N LEU A 444 -11.13 -3.94 15.35
CA LEU A 444 -11.14 -5.27 14.74
C LEU A 444 -10.34 -6.33 15.51
N TYR A 445 -9.24 -5.95 16.16
CA TYR A 445 -8.33 -6.84 16.88
C TYR A 445 -8.35 -6.64 18.41
N GLY A 446 -9.08 -5.64 18.91
CA GLY A 446 -9.15 -5.29 20.32
C GLY A 446 -7.88 -4.65 20.89
N THR A 447 -6.90 -4.31 20.04
CA THR A 447 -5.60 -3.75 20.42
C THR A 447 -5.02 -2.89 19.30
N SER A 448 -4.05 -2.02 19.60
CA SER A 448 -3.50 -1.05 18.65
C SER A 448 -2.54 -1.69 17.63
N LEU A 449 -2.35 -1.05 16.49
CA LEU A 449 -1.34 -1.44 15.49
C LEU A 449 0.08 -1.46 16.10
N ASP A 450 0.45 -0.48 16.93
CA ASP A 450 1.75 -0.48 17.62
C ASP A 450 1.92 -1.70 18.55
N THR A 451 0.83 -2.20 19.12
CA THR A 451 0.84 -3.43 19.93
C THR A 451 1.01 -4.67 19.04
N LEU A 452 0.23 -4.77 17.95
CA LEU A 452 0.27 -5.91 17.01
C LEU A 452 1.65 -6.05 16.37
N ASP A 453 2.26 -4.93 15.96
CA ASP A 453 3.61 -4.86 15.40
C ASP A 453 4.67 -5.28 16.44
N ALA A 454 4.53 -4.85 17.70
CA ALA A 454 5.43 -5.26 18.78
C ALA A 454 5.30 -6.76 19.15
N ASP A 455 4.07 -7.29 19.22
CA ASP A 455 3.82 -8.71 19.50
C ASP A 455 4.29 -9.60 18.32
N TRP A 456 4.10 -9.15 17.08
CA TRP A 456 4.63 -9.79 15.88
C TRP A 456 6.17 -9.80 15.86
N GLN A 457 6.83 -8.67 16.11
CA GLN A 457 8.29 -8.60 16.20
C GLN A 457 8.84 -9.45 17.36
N ALA A 458 8.14 -9.54 18.48
CA ALA A 458 8.48 -10.47 19.56
C ALA A 458 8.40 -11.94 19.11
N SER A 459 7.45 -12.29 18.22
CA SER A 459 7.40 -13.62 17.60
C SER A 459 8.61 -13.87 16.68
N LEU A 460 9.01 -12.91 15.85
CA LEU A 460 10.22 -13.03 15.01
C LEU A 460 11.49 -13.19 15.86
N ALA A 461 11.57 -12.47 16.99
CA ALA A 461 12.67 -12.57 17.95
C ALA A 461 12.77 -13.95 18.62
N ALA A 462 11.62 -14.58 18.93
CA ALA A 462 11.57 -15.93 19.49
C ALA A 462 11.93 -17.02 18.46
N ARG A 463 11.59 -16.80 17.19
CA ARG A 463 11.77 -17.75 16.07
C ARG A 463 13.15 -17.71 15.40
N GLN A 464 14.10 -16.92 15.89
CA GLN A 464 15.44 -16.77 15.28
C GLN A 464 16.23 -18.07 15.10
N SER A 465 15.93 -19.13 15.86
CA SER A 465 16.54 -20.47 15.68
C SER A 465 16.00 -21.25 14.46
N GLU A 466 14.98 -20.75 13.77
CA GLU A 466 14.42 -21.34 12.55
C GLU A 466 15.12 -20.87 11.27
N LEU A 467 16.04 -19.89 11.36
CA LEU A 467 16.70 -19.30 10.20
C LEU A 467 17.69 -20.28 9.55
N THR A 468 17.59 -20.45 8.23
CA THR A 468 18.46 -21.34 7.43
C THR A 468 19.43 -20.60 6.50
N ILE A 469 19.31 -19.28 6.38
CA ILE A 469 20.13 -18.40 5.54
C ILE A 469 21.04 -17.48 6.38
N ASP A 470 22.06 -16.88 5.76
CA ASP A 470 22.82 -15.79 6.38
C ASP A 470 22.05 -14.45 6.20
N PRO A 471 21.68 -13.74 7.29
CA PRO A 471 20.97 -12.45 7.21
C PRO A 471 21.74 -11.38 6.43
N GLN A 472 23.06 -11.34 6.61
CA GLN A 472 23.90 -10.27 6.10
C GLN A 472 24.24 -10.50 4.63
N GLU A 473 24.43 -11.74 4.18
CA GLU A 473 24.49 -12.04 2.74
C GLU A 473 23.16 -11.70 2.06
N MET A 474 22.01 -12.11 2.62
CA MET A 474 20.70 -11.78 2.06
C MET A 474 20.50 -10.27 1.84
N VAL A 475 20.85 -9.46 2.83
CA VAL A 475 20.77 -8.00 2.74
C VAL A 475 21.76 -7.44 1.73
N THR A 476 23.03 -7.87 1.78
CA THR A 476 24.09 -7.37 0.88
C THR A 476 23.73 -7.63 -0.58
N TYR A 477 23.31 -8.85 -0.92
CA TYR A 477 22.89 -9.18 -2.28
C TYR A 477 21.55 -8.54 -2.67
N THR A 478 20.65 -8.24 -1.73
CA THR A 478 19.42 -7.48 -2.04
C THR A 478 19.74 -6.04 -2.43
N ASP A 479 20.59 -5.37 -1.64
CA ASP A 479 21.02 -4.00 -1.90
C ASP A 479 21.87 -3.94 -3.21
N GLU A 480 22.75 -4.90 -3.45
CA GLU A 480 23.56 -4.99 -4.68
C GLU A 480 22.72 -5.28 -5.93
N VAL A 481 21.78 -6.24 -5.88
CA VAL A 481 20.87 -6.52 -7.01
C VAL A 481 19.96 -5.33 -7.31
N ALA A 482 19.49 -4.59 -6.29
CA ALA A 482 18.66 -3.40 -6.50
C ALA A 482 19.43 -2.29 -7.23
N ALA A 483 20.66 -1.97 -6.79
CA ALA A 483 21.49 -0.97 -7.45
C ALA A 483 21.84 -1.33 -8.91
N VAL A 484 21.98 -2.63 -9.20
CA VAL A 484 22.20 -3.12 -10.57
C VAL A 484 20.93 -3.07 -11.40
N TYR A 485 19.76 -3.31 -10.80
CA TYR A 485 18.46 -3.14 -11.46
C TYR A 485 18.29 -1.68 -11.90
N ASP A 486 18.49 -0.73 -11.00
CA ASP A 486 18.45 0.71 -11.32
C ASP A 486 19.39 1.07 -12.48
N TYR A 487 20.66 0.65 -12.42
CA TYR A 487 21.62 0.86 -13.50
C TYR A 487 21.15 0.27 -14.85
N VAL A 488 20.67 -0.98 -14.87
CA VAL A 488 20.25 -1.65 -16.10
C VAL A 488 19.07 -0.94 -16.74
N PHE A 489 18.06 -0.54 -15.96
CA PHE A 489 16.86 0.08 -16.50
C PHE A 489 17.06 1.55 -16.89
N ASP A 490 17.81 2.34 -16.12
CA ASP A 490 18.16 3.73 -16.48
C ASP A 490 18.97 3.81 -17.78
N ASN A 491 19.72 2.76 -18.11
CA ASN A 491 20.55 2.67 -19.32
C ASN A 491 19.95 1.77 -20.42
N TYR A 492 18.72 1.26 -20.27
CA TYR A 492 18.16 0.26 -21.17
C TYR A 492 17.78 0.83 -22.55
N ASN A 493 18.72 0.72 -23.49
CA ASN A 493 18.61 1.24 -24.86
C ASN A 493 18.16 0.21 -25.91
N GLY A 494 17.80 -1.01 -25.51
CA GLY A 494 17.38 -2.08 -26.43
C GLY A 494 18.48 -2.73 -27.28
N THR A 495 19.76 -2.37 -27.06
CA THR A 495 20.89 -3.10 -27.68
C THR A 495 21.02 -4.51 -27.10
N GLY A 496 21.59 -5.45 -27.88
CA GLY A 496 21.84 -6.83 -27.40
C GLY A 496 22.67 -6.89 -26.11
N THR A 497 23.60 -5.95 -25.90
CA THR A 497 24.35 -5.81 -24.64
C THR A 497 23.44 -5.50 -23.45
N MET A 498 22.52 -4.52 -23.58
CA MET A 498 21.59 -4.19 -22.50
C MET A 498 20.48 -5.23 -22.33
N HIS A 499 20.06 -5.90 -23.40
CA HIS A 499 19.16 -7.05 -23.32
C HIS A 499 19.78 -8.23 -22.55
N ARG A 500 21.06 -8.57 -22.81
CA ARG A 500 21.79 -9.56 -22.01
C ARG A 500 22.01 -9.09 -20.57
N ALA A 501 22.25 -7.80 -20.33
CA ALA A 501 22.35 -7.25 -18.97
C ALA A 501 21.02 -7.38 -18.20
N TYR A 502 19.87 -7.15 -18.86
CA TYR A 502 18.54 -7.41 -18.30
C TYR A 502 18.35 -8.89 -17.92
N ALA A 503 18.64 -9.82 -18.83
CA ALA A 503 18.56 -11.25 -18.52
C ALA A 503 19.47 -11.67 -17.34
N LEU A 504 20.66 -11.08 -17.22
CA LEU A 504 21.60 -11.37 -16.14
C LEU A 504 21.17 -10.80 -14.78
N VAL A 505 20.68 -9.56 -14.70
CA VAL A 505 20.16 -9.02 -13.43
C VAL A 505 18.89 -9.74 -13.00
N ASP A 506 18.05 -10.17 -13.95
CA ASP A 506 16.85 -10.91 -13.62
C ASP A 506 17.16 -12.29 -13.04
N GLN A 507 18.11 -13.02 -13.63
CA GLN A 507 18.58 -14.29 -13.06
C GLN A 507 19.33 -14.11 -11.74
N ALA A 508 20.07 -13.01 -11.54
CA ALA A 508 20.68 -12.69 -10.26
C ALA A 508 19.61 -12.47 -9.17
N ARG A 509 18.49 -11.83 -9.53
CA ARG A 509 17.31 -11.69 -8.66
C ARG A 509 16.65 -13.04 -8.36
N LEU A 510 16.46 -13.93 -9.34
CA LEU A 510 15.92 -15.28 -9.10
C LEU A 510 16.82 -16.12 -8.20
N ALA A 511 18.13 -16.13 -8.44
CA ALA A 511 19.11 -16.83 -7.61
C ALA A 511 19.08 -16.32 -6.16
N LEU A 512 18.99 -15.00 -5.97
CA LEU A 512 18.84 -14.36 -4.66
C LEU A 512 17.54 -14.79 -3.96
N TRP A 513 16.42 -14.80 -4.67
CA TRP A 513 15.14 -15.24 -4.14
C TRP A 513 15.11 -16.74 -3.79
N ARG A 514 16.05 -17.54 -4.29
CA ARG A 514 16.25 -18.96 -3.95
C ARG A 514 17.38 -19.20 -2.92
N GLY A 515 18.08 -18.15 -2.47
CA GLY A 515 19.21 -18.26 -1.55
C GLY A 515 20.52 -18.78 -2.17
N ASP A 516 20.59 -18.89 -3.50
CA ASP A 516 21.82 -19.29 -4.22
C ASP A 516 22.76 -18.09 -4.41
N TYR A 517 23.26 -17.56 -3.29
CA TYR A 517 24.22 -16.45 -3.25
C TYR A 517 25.48 -16.69 -4.11
N PRO A 518 26.04 -17.93 -4.23
CA PRO A 518 27.10 -18.22 -5.20
C PRO A 518 26.71 -17.93 -6.67
N SER A 519 25.50 -18.28 -7.09
CA SER A 519 25.00 -17.89 -8.43
C SER A 519 24.74 -16.39 -8.54
N VAL A 520 24.24 -15.72 -7.49
CA VAL A 520 24.07 -14.25 -7.49
C VAL A 520 25.41 -13.57 -7.79
N ARG A 521 26.46 -13.87 -7.01
CA ARG A 521 27.80 -13.31 -7.19
C ARG A 521 28.30 -13.52 -8.63
N ARG A 522 28.20 -14.75 -9.14
CA ARG A 522 28.62 -15.10 -10.51
C ARG A 522 27.88 -14.29 -11.59
N LEU A 523 26.57 -14.14 -11.47
CA LEU A 523 25.75 -13.43 -12.45
C LEU A 523 25.99 -11.91 -12.41
N LEU A 524 26.20 -11.35 -11.22
CA LEU A 524 26.61 -9.95 -11.05
C LEU A 524 28.00 -9.70 -11.62
N ASP A 525 28.97 -10.59 -11.38
CA ASP A 525 30.33 -10.46 -11.95
C ASP A 525 30.34 -10.55 -13.48
N GLU A 526 29.49 -11.41 -14.07
CA GLU A 526 29.28 -11.46 -15.52
C GLU A 526 28.67 -10.15 -16.06
N LEU A 527 27.68 -9.59 -15.36
CA LEU A 527 27.06 -8.31 -15.70
C LEU A 527 28.05 -7.14 -15.59
N TYR A 528 28.94 -7.14 -14.59
CA TYR A 528 29.98 -6.11 -14.43
C TYR A 528 31.02 -6.20 -15.54
N ALA A 529 31.42 -7.40 -15.93
CA ALA A 529 32.30 -7.62 -17.09
C ALA A 529 31.65 -7.19 -18.42
N LEU A 530 30.34 -7.39 -18.57
CA LEU A 530 29.56 -7.03 -19.76
C LEU A 530 29.30 -5.52 -19.89
N THR A 531 29.00 -4.84 -18.78
CA THR A 531 28.49 -3.47 -18.77
C THR A 531 29.52 -2.42 -18.33
N GLY A 532 30.57 -2.82 -17.61
CA GLY A 532 31.50 -1.90 -16.95
C GLY A 532 30.95 -1.22 -15.70
N PHE A 533 29.74 -1.57 -15.25
CA PHE A 533 29.20 -1.11 -13.96
C PHE A 533 29.95 -1.74 -12.78
N THR A 534 30.09 -0.97 -11.71
CA THR A 534 30.53 -1.45 -10.39
C THR A 534 29.72 -0.71 -9.32
N PRO A 535 29.14 -1.40 -8.31
CA PRO A 535 28.60 -0.73 -7.13
C PRO A 535 29.70 0.04 -6.38
N GLY A 536 29.34 1.16 -5.75
CA GLY A 536 30.27 2.17 -5.21
C GLY A 536 30.32 2.27 -3.68
#